data_AF-A0A1K1T562-F1
#
_entry.id   AF-A0A1K1T562-F1
#
_cell.length_a   1.000
_cell.length_b   1.000
_cell.length_c   1.000
_cell.angle_alpha   90.00
_cell.angle_beta   90.00
_cell.angle_gamma   90.00
#
_symmetry.space_group_name_H-M   'P 1'
#
loop_
_entity.id
_entity.type
_entity.pdbx_description
1 polymer ?
#
loop_
_entity_poly.entity_id
_entity_poly.type
_entity_poly.pdbx_seq_one_letter_code
_entity_poly.pdbx_strand_id
1 'polypeptide(L)'
;MTQPFSVKSVTWREWLGLAAGLLALGSTFLPWTTLSTNKPDIEVVLAQLPHSDVVRDAWHSSFFAWCPPLPLLLAGLIVVVFGRIRKVRVSGLPHLWLVVAAASLLLMVLGWFTIDWEFDADQRGIFDAAGIAIGPGFGRFLGLLAALLSGVVAFLDIRAVRAESRQPRKRQPRSKSR
;
A
#
# COMPACT_ATOMS: atom_id res chain seq x y z
N MET A 1 9.28 10.53 30.99
CA MET A 1 10.49 9.73 30.71
C MET A 1 10.38 9.14 29.31
N THR A 2 10.96 9.81 28.32
CA THR A 2 11.05 9.30 26.94
C THR A 2 12.23 8.36 26.87
N GLN A 3 11.95 7.05 26.87
CA GLN A 3 12.96 6.03 26.56
C GLN A 3 13.56 6.33 25.17
N PRO A 4 14.91 6.34 25.02
CA PRO A 4 15.54 6.59 23.73
C PRO A 4 15.04 5.59 22.67
N PHE A 5 15.01 6.03 21.41
CA PHE A 5 14.62 5.17 20.29
C PHE A 5 15.67 4.05 20.14
N SER A 6 15.23 2.79 20.20
CA SER A 6 16.09 1.63 20.01
C SER A 6 15.52 0.74 18.93
N VAL A 7 16.22 0.66 17.81
CA VAL A 7 15.89 -0.14 16.61
C VAL A 7 15.64 -1.61 16.95
N LYS A 8 16.34 -2.15 17.96
CA LYS A 8 16.23 -3.55 18.39
C LYS A 8 14.90 -3.92 19.05
N SER A 9 14.10 -2.93 19.43
CA SER A 9 12.79 -3.15 20.09
C SER A 9 11.62 -3.28 19.11
N VAL A 10 11.85 -3.00 17.82
CA VAL A 10 10.84 -3.06 16.76
C VAL A 10 10.69 -4.51 16.30
N THR A 11 9.46 -5.01 16.29
CA THR A 11 9.17 -6.37 15.85
C THR A 11 9.33 -6.51 14.34
N TRP A 12 9.65 -7.72 13.86
CA TRP A 12 9.75 -7.99 12.42
C TRP A 12 8.44 -7.65 11.67
N ARG A 13 7.27 -7.75 12.33
CA ARG A 13 5.97 -7.38 11.78
C ARG A 13 5.86 -5.88 11.51
N GLU A 14 6.33 -5.06 12.43
CA GLU A 14 6.34 -3.60 12.28
C GLU A 14 7.28 -3.19 11.13
N TRP A 15 8.44 -3.85 11.03
CA TRP A 15 9.36 -3.66 9.90
C TRP A 15 8.74 -4.04 8.55
N LEU A 16 8.01 -5.15 8.49
CA LEU A 16 7.31 -5.52 7.26
C LEU A 16 6.18 -4.55 6.91
N GLY A 17 5.49 -3.98 7.89
CA GLY A 17 4.50 -2.94 7.65
C GLY A 17 5.12 -1.69 7.02
N LEU A 18 6.27 -1.26 7.52
CA LEU A 18 7.02 -0.16 6.90
C LEU A 18 7.57 -0.53 5.52
N ALA A 19 8.14 -1.73 5.36
CA ALA A 19 8.64 -2.20 4.07
C ALA A 19 7.52 -2.25 3.02
N ALA A 20 6.34 -2.72 3.39
CA ALA A 20 5.16 -2.70 2.53
C ALA A 20 4.73 -1.27 2.19
N GLY A 21 4.73 -0.35 3.16
CA GLY A 21 4.46 1.07 2.91
C GLY A 21 5.47 1.73 1.96
N LEU A 22 6.76 1.43 2.14
CA LEU A 22 7.83 1.91 1.25
C LEU A 22 7.74 1.29 -0.14
N LEU A 23 7.38 0.01 -0.24
CA LEU A 23 7.15 -0.65 -1.52
C LEU A 23 5.94 -0.02 -2.25
N ALA A 24 4.86 0.27 -1.52
CA ALA A 24 3.69 0.96 -2.07
C ALA A 24 4.08 2.35 -2.57
N LEU A 25 4.86 3.13 -1.80
CA LEU A 25 5.37 4.42 -2.26
C LEU A 25 6.30 4.27 -3.47
N GLY A 26 7.25 3.34 -3.45
CA GLY A 26 8.15 3.11 -4.57
C GLY A 26 7.39 2.73 -5.84
N SER A 27 6.28 2.00 -5.69
CA SER A 27 5.42 1.65 -6.82
C SER A 27 4.79 2.87 -7.50
N THR A 28 4.59 4.00 -6.81
CA THR A 28 3.95 5.19 -7.42
C THR A 28 4.78 5.85 -8.51
N PHE A 29 6.10 5.59 -8.52
CA PHE A 29 7.04 6.09 -9.53
C PHE A 29 7.21 5.14 -10.72
N LEU A 30 6.56 3.98 -10.69
CA LEU A 30 6.58 3.02 -11.78
C LEU A 30 5.39 3.25 -12.73
N PRO A 31 5.35 2.62 -13.90
CA PRO A 31 4.17 2.65 -14.79
C PRO A 31 2.91 2.14 -14.07
N TRP A 32 1.86 2.95 -13.98
CA TRP A 32 0.54 2.57 -13.44
C TRP A 32 -0.49 2.34 -14.54
N THR A 33 -0.40 3.10 -15.63
CA THR A 33 -1.24 2.96 -16.81
C THR A 33 -0.36 2.97 -18.06
N THR A 34 -0.61 2.05 -18.98
CA THR A 34 0.17 1.88 -20.21
C THR A 34 -0.76 1.76 -21.41
N LEU A 35 -0.47 2.48 -22.49
CA LEU A 35 -1.13 2.30 -23.77
C LEU A 35 -0.38 1.23 -24.59
N SER A 36 -1.09 0.21 -25.07
CA SER A 36 -0.54 -0.85 -25.91
C SER A 36 -1.42 -1.10 -27.13
N THR A 37 -0.87 -1.72 -28.17
CA THR A 37 -1.63 -2.06 -29.38
C THR A 37 -1.12 -3.37 -29.97
N ASN A 38 -1.99 -4.08 -30.69
CA ASN A 38 -1.65 -5.27 -31.45
C ASN A 38 -1.41 -4.98 -32.94
N LYS A 39 -1.47 -3.70 -33.35
CA LYS A 39 -1.24 -3.27 -34.74
C LYS A 39 0.21 -2.77 -34.90
N PRO A 40 1.05 -3.41 -35.74
CA PRO A 40 2.46 -3.03 -35.89
C PRO A 40 2.65 -1.56 -36.28
N ASP A 41 1.79 -1.06 -37.17
CA ASP A 41 1.88 0.32 -37.68
C ASP A 41 1.63 1.36 -36.57
N ILE A 42 0.73 1.05 -35.63
CA ILE A 42 0.40 1.93 -34.49
C ILE A 42 1.46 1.79 -33.40
N GLU A 43 2.06 0.62 -33.23
CA GLU A 43 3.16 0.39 -32.29
C GLU A 43 4.38 1.28 -32.64
N VAL A 44 4.72 1.39 -33.92
CA VAL A 44 5.78 2.30 -34.39
C VAL A 44 5.45 3.76 -34.07
N VAL A 45 4.18 4.18 -34.23
CA VAL A 45 3.74 5.53 -33.89
C VAL A 45 3.80 5.77 -32.38
N LEU A 46 3.32 4.83 -31.56
CA LEU A 46 3.41 4.91 -30.10
C LEU A 46 4.87 4.99 -29.63
N ALA A 47 5.79 4.27 -30.28
CA ALA A 47 7.22 4.32 -29.98
C ALA A 47 7.88 5.66 -30.32
N GLN A 48 7.29 6.45 -31.23
CA GLN A 48 7.75 7.79 -31.57
C GLN A 48 7.20 8.88 -30.64
N LEU A 49 6.13 8.58 -29.89
CA LEU A 49 5.57 9.52 -28.92
C LEU A 49 6.47 9.64 -27.68
N PRO A 50 6.44 10.79 -26.99
CA PRO A 50 7.07 10.93 -25.69
C PRO A 50 6.61 9.82 -24.73
N HIS A 51 7.54 9.25 -23.97
CA HIS A 51 7.23 8.13 -23.08
C HIS A 51 6.14 8.47 -22.06
N SER A 52 6.05 9.72 -21.62
CA SER A 52 5.01 10.25 -20.73
C SER A 52 3.59 10.17 -21.29
N ASP A 53 3.45 10.11 -22.62
CA ASP A 53 2.17 10.10 -23.30
C ASP A 53 1.64 8.67 -23.48
N VAL A 54 2.55 7.69 -23.50
CA VAL A 54 2.25 6.25 -23.61
C VAL A 54 2.17 5.59 -22.23
N VAL A 55 2.95 6.07 -21.28
CA VAL A 55 3.11 5.49 -19.95
C VAL A 55 2.94 6.56 -18.89
N ARG A 56 1.98 6.35 -17.99
CA ARG A 56 1.71 7.25 -16.87
C ARG A 56 2.09 6.59 -15.55
N ASP A 57 2.84 7.33 -14.73
CA ASP A 57 3.07 6.97 -13.33
C ASP A 57 1.82 7.26 -12.47
N ALA A 58 1.84 6.92 -11.19
CA ALA A 58 0.66 7.11 -10.34
C ALA A 58 0.26 8.58 -10.16
N TRP A 59 1.24 9.50 -10.21
CA TRP A 59 1.04 10.92 -9.97
C TRP A 59 0.35 11.61 -11.15
N HIS A 60 0.58 11.09 -12.36
CA HIS A 60 -0.06 11.53 -13.60
C HIS A 60 -1.25 10.66 -14.00
N SER A 61 -1.71 9.77 -13.10
CA SER A 61 -2.87 8.89 -13.29
C SER A 61 -4.05 9.35 -12.41
N SER A 62 -5.05 8.47 -12.19
CA SER A 62 -6.22 8.78 -11.35
C SER A 62 -5.91 8.89 -9.86
N PHE A 63 -6.88 9.45 -9.11
CA PHE A 63 -6.91 9.45 -7.65
C PHE A 63 -6.63 8.06 -7.03
N PHE A 64 -7.14 6.99 -7.66
CA PHE A 64 -6.97 5.62 -7.18
C PHE A 64 -5.54 5.07 -7.37
N ALA A 65 -4.68 5.78 -8.11
CA ALA A 65 -3.29 5.39 -8.32
C ALA A 65 -2.39 5.91 -7.18
N TRP A 66 -2.39 7.21 -6.92
CA TRP A 66 -1.48 7.81 -5.94
C TRP A 66 -2.05 7.87 -4.51
N CYS A 67 -3.38 7.96 -4.34
CA CYS A 67 -3.97 8.12 -3.02
C CYS A 67 -3.77 6.87 -2.14
N PRO A 68 -4.07 5.64 -2.59
CA PRO A 68 -4.04 4.46 -1.70
C PRO A 68 -2.65 4.10 -1.12
N PRO A 69 -1.53 4.25 -1.85
CA PRO A 69 -0.18 4.05 -1.31
C PRO A 69 0.19 4.96 -0.12
N LEU A 70 -0.31 6.20 -0.08
CA LEU A 70 0.11 7.17 0.93
C LEU A 70 -0.37 6.82 2.35
N PRO A 71 -1.66 6.49 2.60
CA PRO A 71 -2.13 5.98 3.88
C PRO A 71 -1.41 4.69 4.30
N LEU A 72 -1.07 3.80 3.36
CA LEU A 72 -0.30 2.58 3.66
C LEU A 72 1.09 2.91 4.22
N LEU A 73 1.79 3.85 3.60
CA LEU A 73 3.08 4.34 4.11
C LEU A 73 2.93 4.97 5.49
N LEU A 74 1.95 5.86 5.66
CA LEU A 74 1.69 6.51 6.94
C LEU A 74 1.36 5.49 8.03
N ALA A 75 0.54 4.48 7.74
CA ALA A 75 0.24 3.41 8.69
C ALA A 75 1.51 2.64 9.07
N GLY A 76 2.36 2.28 8.10
CA GLY A 76 3.65 1.63 8.36
C GLY A 76 4.57 2.46 9.27
N LEU A 77 4.68 3.76 9.02
CA LEU A 77 5.44 4.69 9.86
C LEU A 77 4.87 4.79 11.27
N ILE A 78 3.55 4.95 11.41
CA ILE A 78 2.87 5.03 12.72
C ILE A 78 3.11 3.73 13.49
N VAL A 79 3.01 2.57 12.83
CA VAL A 79 3.21 1.27 13.45
C VAL A 79 4.65 1.11 13.96
N VAL A 80 5.68 1.49 13.19
CA VAL A 80 7.08 1.44 13.65
C VAL A 80 7.37 2.43 14.78
N VAL A 81 6.84 3.65 14.70
CA VAL A 81 7.12 4.71 15.69
C VAL A 81 6.37 4.47 17.01
N PHE A 82 5.09 4.12 16.92
CA PHE A 82 4.20 4.01 18.09
C PHE A 82 3.94 2.57 18.54
N GLY A 83 4.35 1.55 17.77
CA GLY A 83 4.19 0.14 18.10
C GLY A 83 4.83 -0.25 19.43
N ARG A 84 5.91 0.43 19.84
CA ARG A 84 6.53 0.23 21.16
C ARG A 84 5.68 0.71 22.34
N ILE A 85 4.73 1.61 22.11
CA ILE A 85 3.93 2.21 23.18
C ILE A 85 2.76 1.27 23.48
N ARG A 86 2.88 0.48 24.55
CA ARG A 86 1.85 -0.49 24.96
C ARG A 86 0.45 0.13 25.07
N LYS A 87 0.32 1.38 25.55
CA LYS A 87 -0.96 2.09 25.60
C LYS A 87 -1.60 2.22 24.21
N VAL A 88 -0.82 2.56 23.19
CA VAL A 88 -1.27 2.75 21.81
C VAL A 88 -1.57 1.41 21.14
N ARG A 89 -0.77 0.36 21.42
CA ARG A 89 -1.08 -1.01 20.93
C ARG A 89 -2.42 -1.51 21.45
N VAL A 90 -2.65 -1.35 22.75
CA VAL A 90 -3.87 -1.83 23.41
C VAL A 90 -5.08 -0.98 23.02
N SER A 91 -4.90 0.30 22.69
CA SER A 91 -6.00 1.16 22.21
C SER A 91 -6.42 0.91 20.76
N GLY A 92 -5.84 -0.09 20.08
CA GLY A 92 -6.32 -0.54 18.77
C GLY A 92 -5.45 -0.18 17.58
N LEU A 93 -4.18 0.23 17.76
CA LEU A 93 -3.25 0.49 16.66
C LEU A 93 -3.21 -0.62 15.58
N PRO A 94 -3.20 -1.92 15.92
CA PRO A 94 -3.22 -2.98 14.90
C PRO A 94 -4.54 -3.02 14.10
N HIS A 95 -5.67 -2.64 14.71
CA HIS A 95 -6.96 -2.55 14.03
C HIS A 95 -6.99 -1.34 13.08
N LEU A 96 -6.45 -0.19 13.51
CA LEU A 96 -6.31 0.99 12.65
C LEU A 96 -5.46 0.66 11.41
N TRP A 97 -4.33 -0.02 11.63
CA TRP A 97 -3.47 -0.46 10.52
C TRP A 97 -4.22 -1.39 9.56
N LEU A 98 -4.95 -2.38 10.07
CA LEU A 98 -5.75 -3.28 9.23
C LEU A 98 -6.82 -2.53 8.43
N VAL A 99 -7.53 -1.59 9.06
CA VAL A 99 -8.56 -0.78 8.38
C VAL A 99 -7.95 0.06 7.26
N VAL A 100 -6.80 0.71 7.52
CA VAL A 100 -6.09 1.48 6.49
C VAL A 100 -5.64 0.56 5.35
N ALA A 101 -5.06 -0.59 5.65
CA ALA A 101 -4.64 -1.55 4.63
C ALA A 101 -5.83 -2.05 3.79
N ALA A 102 -6.97 -2.35 4.43
CA ALA A 102 -8.18 -2.78 3.75
C ALA A 102 -8.79 -1.68 2.88
N ALA A 103 -8.84 -0.44 3.38
CA ALA A 103 -9.33 0.71 2.61
C ALA A 103 -8.42 1.01 1.41
N SER A 104 -7.11 1.01 1.59
CA SER A 104 -6.16 1.18 0.49
C SER A 104 -6.28 0.06 -0.54
N LEU A 105 -6.38 -1.21 -0.11
CA LEU A 105 -6.59 -2.33 -1.02
C LEU A 105 -7.89 -2.17 -1.82
N LEU A 106 -8.99 -1.80 -1.15
CA LEU A 106 -10.27 -1.56 -1.80
C LEU A 106 -10.16 -0.45 -2.86
N LEU A 107 -9.53 0.67 -2.53
CA LEU A 107 -9.34 1.78 -3.47
C LEU A 107 -8.46 1.36 -4.67
N MET A 108 -7.41 0.57 -4.45
CA MET A 108 -6.59 0.04 -5.54
C MET A 108 -7.39 -0.90 -6.44
N VAL A 109 -8.24 -1.75 -5.86
CA VAL A 109 -9.16 -2.64 -6.60
C VAL A 109 -10.19 -1.83 -7.38
N LEU A 110 -10.75 -0.76 -6.81
CA LEU A 110 -11.63 0.15 -7.56
C LEU A 110 -10.91 0.80 -8.73
N GLY A 111 -9.65 1.19 -8.54
CA GLY A 111 -8.81 1.68 -9.62
C GLY A 111 -8.78 0.75 -10.83
N TRP A 112 -8.79 -0.58 -10.62
CA TRP A 112 -8.84 -1.56 -11.72
C TRP A 112 -10.03 -1.39 -12.64
N PHE A 113 -11.20 -1.10 -12.07
CA PHE A 113 -12.43 -0.93 -12.83
C PHE A 113 -12.59 0.49 -13.40
N THR A 114 -11.81 1.45 -12.91
CA THR A 114 -11.89 2.86 -13.34
C THR A 114 -10.67 3.29 -14.15
N ILE A 115 -9.87 2.37 -14.70
CA ILE A 115 -8.67 2.73 -15.47
C ILE A 115 -9.02 3.52 -16.73
N ASP A 116 -10.10 3.14 -17.41
CA ASP A 116 -10.56 3.84 -18.61
C ASP A 116 -11.11 5.24 -18.28
N TRP A 117 -11.48 5.50 -17.03
CA TRP A 117 -11.97 6.80 -16.59
C TRP A 117 -10.87 7.84 -16.44
N GLU A 118 -9.60 7.44 -16.60
CA GLU A 118 -8.45 8.34 -16.70
C GLU A 118 -8.40 9.12 -18.02
N PHE A 119 -9.21 8.70 -19.00
CA PHE A 119 -9.27 9.29 -20.33
C PHE A 119 -10.68 9.77 -20.63
N ASP A 120 -10.77 10.93 -21.28
CA ASP A 120 -12.05 11.50 -21.70
C ASP A 120 -12.72 10.61 -22.76
N ALA A 121 -14.05 10.77 -22.92
CA ALA A 121 -14.81 9.97 -23.88
C ALA A 121 -14.26 10.07 -25.31
N ASP A 122 -13.83 11.27 -25.72
CA ASP A 122 -13.24 11.52 -27.03
C ASP A 122 -11.91 10.79 -27.21
N GLN A 123 -11.04 10.82 -26.18
CA GLN A 123 -9.77 10.11 -26.20
C GLN A 123 -9.97 8.60 -26.28
N ARG A 124 -10.92 8.06 -25.51
CA ARG A 124 -11.27 6.64 -25.57
C ARG A 124 -11.78 6.24 -26.95
N GLY A 125 -12.61 7.08 -27.60
CA GLY A 125 -13.08 6.84 -28.96
C GLY A 125 -11.94 6.79 -29.98
N ILE A 126 -10.95 7.69 -29.85
CA ILE A 126 -9.76 7.69 -30.70
C ILE A 126 -8.92 6.44 -30.46
N PHE A 127 -8.71 6.03 -29.21
CA PHE A 127 -7.96 4.83 -28.88
C PHE A 127 -8.62 3.56 -29.41
N ASP A 128 -9.93 3.44 -29.24
CA ASP A 128 -10.70 2.29 -29.76
C ASP A 128 -10.62 2.21 -31.28
N ALA A 129 -10.81 3.34 -31.98
CA ALA A 129 -10.66 3.41 -33.44
C ALA A 129 -9.23 3.06 -33.91
N ALA A 130 -8.21 3.52 -33.17
CA ALA A 130 -6.82 3.20 -33.43
C ALA A 130 -6.46 1.74 -33.06
N GLY A 131 -7.26 1.06 -32.23
CA GLY A 131 -6.94 -0.25 -31.67
C GLY A 131 -5.86 -0.19 -30.58
N ILE A 132 -5.85 0.91 -29.81
CA ILE A 132 -5.01 1.12 -28.64
C ILE A 132 -5.79 0.69 -27.41
N ALA A 133 -5.25 -0.26 -26.66
CA ALA A 133 -5.78 -0.72 -25.39
C ALA A 133 -5.16 0.07 -24.23
N ILE A 134 -5.99 0.44 -23.26
CA ILE A 134 -5.56 0.99 -21.97
C ILE A 134 -5.33 -0.18 -21.03
N GLY A 135 -4.09 -0.35 -20.57
CA GLY A 135 -3.66 -1.47 -19.75
C GLY A 135 -3.09 -1.06 -18.39
N PRO A 136 -3.14 -1.96 -17.39
CA PRO A 136 -2.49 -1.77 -16.10
C PRO A 136 -0.96 -1.86 -16.25
N GLY A 137 -0.25 -0.89 -15.68
CA GLY A 137 1.21 -0.92 -15.58
C GLY A 137 1.72 -1.74 -14.39
N PHE A 138 3.03 -2.02 -14.39
CA PHE A 138 3.69 -2.85 -13.37
C PHE A 138 3.57 -2.27 -11.94
N GLY A 139 3.61 -0.95 -11.78
CA GLY A 139 3.46 -0.26 -10.50
C GLY A 139 2.15 -0.60 -9.79
N ARG A 140 1.07 -0.79 -10.55
CA ARG A 140 -0.24 -1.14 -10.00
C ARG A 140 -0.24 -2.52 -9.33
N PHE A 141 0.43 -3.50 -9.92
CA PHE A 141 0.57 -4.83 -9.33
C PHE A 141 1.41 -4.79 -8.05
N LEU A 142 2.51 -4.03 -8.05
CA LEU A 142 3.35 -3.85 -6.87
C LEU A 142 2.62 -3.14 -5.72
N GLY A 143 1.85 -2.09 -6.03
CA GLY A 143 1.02 -1.41 -5.04
C GLY A 143 -0.01 -2.35 -4.41
N LEU A 144 -0.68 -3.17 -5.23
CA LEU A 144 -1.68 -4.13 -4.76
C LEU A 144 -1.05 -5.25 -3.91
N LEU A 145 0.11 -5.76 -4.32
CA LEU A 145 0.90 -6.71 -3.53
C LEU A 145 1.31 -6.11 -2.18
N ALA A 146 1.79 -4.87 -2.18
CA ALA A 146 2.16 -4.17 -0.95
C ALA A 146 0.97 -4.00 0.00
N ALA A 147 -0.20 -3.64 -0.51
CA ALA A 147 -1.43 -3.52 0.27
C ALA A 147 -1.85 -4.87 0.88
N LEU A 148 -1.81 -5.94 0.09
CA LEU A 148 -2.10 -7.31 0.54
C LEU A 148 -1.14 -7.75 1.66
N LEU A 149 0.17 -7.59 1.46
CA LEU A 149 1.18 -7.94 2.46
C LEU A 149 0.98 -7.12 3.74
N SER A 150 0.74 -5.82 3.63
CA SER A 150 0.45 -4.95 4.78
C SER A 150 -0.79 -5.44 5.54
N GLY A 151 -1.87 -5.78 4.84
CA GLY A 151 -3.09 -6.33 5.45
C GLY A 151 -2.87 -7.67 6.16
N VAL A 152 -2.13 -8.60 5.54
CA VAL A 152 -1.77 -9.89 6.15
C VAL A 152 -0.96 -9.69 7.41
N VAL A 153 0.06 -8.83 7.38
CA VAL A 153 0.90 -8.56 8.56
C VAL A 153 0.11 -7.86 9.66
N ALA A 154 -0.77 -6.91 9.33
CA ALA A 154 -1.67 -6.27 10.29
C ALA A 154 -2.60 -7.29 10.97
N PHE A 155 -3.15 -8.24 10.20
CA PHE A 155 -3.98 -9.31 10.74
C PHE A 155 -3.19 -10.24 11.68
N LEU A 156 -1.98 -10.65 11.29
CA LEU A 156 -1.10 -11.45 12.15
C LEU A 156 -0.73 -10.70 13.43
N ASP A 157 -0.55 -9.39 13.35
CA ASP A 157 -0.24 -8.55 14.50
C ASP A 157 -1.42 -8.46 15.49
N ILE A 158 -2.65 -8.30 15.00
CA ILE A 158 -3.87 -8.40 15.82
C ILE A 158 -3.92 -9.75 16.54
N ARG A 159 -3.62 -10.85 15.83
CA ARG A 159 -3.62 -12.20 16.44
C ARG A 159 -2.57 -12.32 17.54
N ALA A 160 -1.38 -11.76 17.35
CA ALA A 160 -0.32 -11.76 18.35
C ALA A 160 -0.73 -10.97 19.60
N VAL A 161 -1.28 -9.77 19.45
CA VAL A 161 -1.76 -8.95 20.59
C VAL A 161 -2.88 -9.67 21.35
N ARG A 162 -3.80 -10.34 20.65
CA ARG A 162 -4.85 -11.14 21.29
C ARG A 162 -4.27 -12.32 22.08
N ALA A 163 -3.27 -13.01 21.54
CA ALA A 163 -2.61 -14.12 22.23
C ALA A 163 -1.89 -13.63 23.51
N GLU A 164 -1.19 -12.51 23.45
CA GLU A 164 -0.52 -11.88 24.61
C GLU A 164 -1.52 -11.46 25.70
N SER A 165 -2.68 -10.94 25.31
CA SER A 165 -3.73 -10.54 26.27
C SER A 165 -4.36 -11.70 27.04
N ARG A 166 -4.35 -12.91 26.45
CA ARG A 166 -4.93 -14.13 27.04
C ARG A 166 -3.97 -14.85 27.99
N GLN A 167 -2.68 -14.53 27.98
CA GLN A 167 -1.74 -15.14 28.92
C GLN A 167 -2.03 -14.64 30.34
N PRO A 168 -2.27 -15.55 31.31
CA PRO A 168 -2.50 -15.15 32.70
C PRO A 168 -1.28 -14.39 33.19
N ARG A 169 -1.50 -13.16 33.65
CA ARG A 169 -0.48 -12.29 34.23
C ARG A 169 0.17 -13.07 35.37
N LYS A 170 1.36 -13.65 35.17
CA LYS A 170 2.13 -14.32 36.24
C LYS A 170 2.18 -13.34 37.41
N ARG A 171 1.46 -13.65 38.48
CA ARG A 171 1.50 -12.88 39.73
C ARG A 171 2.96 -12.84 40.13
N GLN A 172 3.58 -11.66 40.03
CA GLN A 172 4.89 -11.44 40.62
C GLN A 172 4.75 -11.82 42.10
N PRO A 173 5.56 -12.76 42.61
CA PRO A 173 5.50 -13.10 44.02
C PRO A 173 5.80 -11.82 44.80
N ARG A 174 4.84 -11.42 45.63
CA ARG A 174 4.97 -10.34 46.60
C ARG A 174 6.28 -10.58 47.35
N SER A 175 7.30 -9.75 47.13
CA SER A 175 8.51 -9.86 47.93
C SER A 175 8.08 -9.61 49.37
N LYS A 176 8.38 -10.57 50.25
CA LYS A 176 8.17 -10.41 51.68
C LYS A 176 9.09 -9.29 52.12
N SER A 177 8.51 -8.17 52.55
CA SER A 177 9.22 -7.16 53.34
C SER A 177 9.71 -7.85 54.62
N ARG A 178 11.02 -7.83 54.83
CA ARG A 178 11.63 -8.00 56.14
C ARG A 178 12.13 -6.65 56.60
#